data_AF-A0A2E9MC10-F1
#
_entry.id   AF-A0A2E9MC10-F1
#
_cell.length_a   1.000
_cell.length_b   1.000
_cell.length_c   1.000
_cell.angle_alpha   90.00
_cell.angle_beta   90.00
_cell.angle_gamma   90.00
#
_symmetry.space_group_name_H-M   'P 1'
#
loop_
_entity.id
_entity.type
_entity.pdbx_description
1 polymer ?
#
loop_
_entity_poly.entity_id
_entity_poly.type
_entity_poly.pdbx_seq_one_letter_code
_entity_poly.pdbx_strand_id
1 'polypeptide(L)'
;AGPEAIDLNDDGEIDILDYELFFGKPPRPDFPSPEDWLSGPDAEDLNEDDVIDILDFDIWKSLQPLPTFKEWILSDEAMDLNGDEVIDEADYAIFANPQPEITLQDWLEGPLAQDYDLNDFVDHVDFEVYLWIESPDASDVNEDGAIDYTDLTEFLLTSGDTAAGTGTSPIVIDFDPADGDQERRLGGNARPDREYSLQFNITDVPEIKGWSVTLNYDPAQLEFVGRSFQLTDFITGGLPLLRNPSGELGIGTTVLTGNVSASGTASLGSIKMRVLDGFTGSTDVEIVRFGLRLVEGDQTFESVSSIVTISDEVLGTPPAGDFDGDGVVDFPDFFLFADAFWTTSEEFDLSGDGFVDFRDFFIFADFFGQQQPLFKLMALAQDVLGLPVQVQLEQNYPNPFNSQTVIPFAVPGPSQVRLRIFDVLGQQVRALDPGLVGAGFHRVSWNGRNDDQQAVAAGVYIARLQVLGDDGENVVEVRKLTLAE
;
A
#
# COMPACT_ATOMS: atom_id res chain seq x y z
N ALA A 1 -2.09 -11.58 41.40
CA ALA A 1 -1.84 -11.81 42.84
C ALA A 1 -0.50 -12.53 43.03
N GLY A 2 0.59 -11.75 43.03
CA GLY A 2 1.93 -12.19 43.43
C GLY A 2 2.19 -11.85 44.92
N PRO A 3 3.32 -12.28 45.51
CA PRO A 3 3.55 -12.26 46.96
C PRO A 3 3.97 -10.89 47.54
N GLU A 4 3.97 -9.81 46.74
CA GLU A 4 4.55 -8.51 47.13
C GLU A 4 3.57 -7.33 47.03
N ALA A 5 2.26 -7.57 46.93
CA ALA A 5 1.30 -6.47 46.95
C ALA A 5 1.17 -5.87 48.36
N ILE A 6 1.41 -4.57 48.48
CA ILE A 6 1.28 -3.76 49.70
C ILE A 6 0.09 -2.82 49.48
N ASP A 7 -0.80 -2.75 50.47
CA ASP A 7 -1.88 -1.76 50.56
C ASP A 7 -1.23 -0.40 50.87
N LEU A 8 -1.17 0.47 49.87
CA LEU A 8 -0.39 1.72 49.91
C LEU A 8 -1.21 2.87 50.46
N ASN A 9 -2.54 2.76 50.47
CA ASN A 9 -3.44 3.77 50.98
C ASN A 9 -4.01 3.46 52.38
N ASP A 10 -3.66 2.29 52.95
CA ASP A 10 -4.07 1.79 54.27
C ASP A 10 -5.61 1.64 54.40
N ASP A 11 -6.33 1.42 53.28
CA ASP A 11 -7.80 1.28 53.27
C ASP A 11 -8.30 -0.16 53.52
N GLY A 12 -7.38 -1.13 53.50
CA GLY A 12 -7.61 -2.52 53.84
C GLY A 12 -8.01 -3.42 52.67
N GLU A 13 -8.09 -2.89 51.45
CA GLU A 13 -8.23 -3.67 50.21
C GLU A 13 -6.94 -3.55 49.36
N ILE A 14 -6.75 -4.41 48.36
CA ILE A 14 -5.67 -4.27 47.39
C ILE A 14 -6.35 -4.15 46.04
N ASP A 15 -6.51 -2.92 45.56
CA ASP A 15 -7.32 -2.62 44.38
C ASP A 15 -6.63 -1.66 43.38
N ILE A 16 -7.40 -1.13 42.44
CA ILE A 16 -6.87 -0.28 41.36
C ILE A 16 -6.33 1.06 41.88
N LEU A 17 -6.77 1.53 43.05
CA LEU A 17 -6.29 2.76 43.68
C LEU A 17 -4.89 2.56 44.28
N ASP A 18 -4.56 1.37 44.80
CA ASP A 18 -3.18 1.04 45.20
C ASP A 18 -2.23 0.99 43.99
N TYR A 19 -2.74 0.50 42.85
CA TYR A 19 -2.00 0.48 41.59
C TYR A 19 -1.76 1.91 41.05
N GLU A 20 -2.76 2.78 41.14
CA GLU A 20 -2.65 4.20 40.78
C GLU A 20 -1.73 5.00 41.74
N LEU A 21 -1.62 4.61 43.02
CA LEU A 21 -0.65 5.20 43.96
C LEU A 21 0.79 4.74 43.73
N PHE A 22 0.99 3.52 43.23
CA PHE A 22 2.31 2.99 42.89
C PHE A 22 2.85 3.51 41.55
N PHE A 23 1.97 3.87 40.61
CA PHE A 23 2.33 4.36 39.26
C PHE A 23 1.80 5.77 38.92
N GLY A 24 1.36 6.55 39.91
CA GLY A 24 0.59 7.78 39.71
C GLY A 24 1.35 8.95 39.12
N LYS A 25 0.87 9.44 37.96
CA LYS A 25 1.19 10.75 37.36
C LYS A 25 1.05 11.88 38.40
N PRO A 26 1.91 12.92 38.38
CA PRO A 26 1.89 13.96 39.41
C PRO A 26 0.60 14.81 39.34
N PRO A 27 0.01 15.21 40.48
CA PRO A 27 -0.92 16.34 40.50
C PRO A 27 -0.18 17.62 40.11
N ARG A 28 -0.69 18.32 39.10
CA ARG A 28 -0.26 19.67 38.70
C ARG A 28 -0.70 20.69 39.77
N PRO A 29 -0.13 21.92 39.81
CA PRO A 29 -0.55 22.97 40.74
C PRO A 29 -2.06 23.18 40.74
N ASP A 30 -2.63 23.63 41.86
CA ASP A 30 -4.07 23.93 42.05
C ASP A 30 -4.55 24.95 41.01
N PHE A 31 -4.80 24.48 39.79
CA PHE A 31 -5.54 25.20 38.78
C PHE A 31 -7.02 25.20 39.21
N PRO A 32 -7.76 26.29 38.95
CA PRO A 32 -9.21 26.23 39.04
C PRO A 32 -9.71 25.04 38.20
N SER A 33 -10.78 24.39 38.64
CA SER A 33 -11.41 23.35 37.82
C SER A 33 -11.80 23.96 36.45
N PRO A 34 -11.88 23.17 35.37
CA PRO A 34 -12.30 23.69 34.08
C PRO A 34 -13.61 24.48 34.16
N GLU A 35 -14.56 24.02 34.99
CA GLU A 35 -15.83 24.70 35.25
C GLU A 35 -15.64 26.05 36.01
N ASP A 36 -14.74 26.10 36.99
CA ASP A 36 -14.44 27.32 37.75
C ASP A 36 -13.65 28.34 36.90
N TRP A 37 -12.78 27.87 36.01
CA TRP A 37 -12.04 28.72 35.09
C TRP A 37 -12.96 29.31 34.01
N LEU A 38 -13.77 28.47 33.35
CA LEU A 38 -14.75 28.89 32.33
C LEU A 38 -15.78 29.89 32.86
N SER A 39 -16.05 29.86 34.17
CA SER A 39 -16.93 30.81 34.86
C SER A 39 -16.18 31.98 35.53
N GLY A 40 -14.85 31.99 35.40
CA GLY A 40 -13.94 32.95 36.01
C GLY A 40 -13.70 34.20 35.14
N PRO A 41 -13.08 35.24 35.72
CA PRO A 41 -12.78 36.49 35.03
C PRO A 41 -11.60 36.37 34.05
N ASP A 42 -10.84 35.27 34.09
CA ASP A 42 -9.65 35.03 33.28
C ASP A 42 -9.94 34.13 32.06
N ALA A 43 -11.21 33.75 31.84
CA ALA A 43 -11.63 32.99 30.67
C ALA A 43 -11.64 33.89 29.42
N GLU A 44 -10.78 33.56 28.47
CA GLU A 44 -10.66 34.23 27.18
C GLU A 44 -10.66 33.16 26.07
N ASP A 45 -11.15 33.55 24.89
CA ASP A 45 -11.04 32.74 23.67
C ASP A 45 -9.59 32.88 23.18
N LEU A 46 -8.80 31.81 23.38
CA LEU A 46 -7.36 31.76 23.15
C LEU A 46 -7.01 31.07 21.82
N ASN A 47 -7.93 30.30 21.25
CA ASN A 47 -7.76 29.67 19.94
C ASN A 47 -8.40 30.47 18.78
N GLU A 48 -9.08 31.58 19.08
CA GLU A 48 -9.75 32.51 18.16
C GLU A 48 -10.90 31.86 17.35
N ASP A 49 -11.61 30.88 17.93
CA ASP A 49 -12.74 30.20 17.28
C ASP A 49 -14.14 30.76 17.62
N ASP A 50 -14.18 31.90 18.33
CA ASP A 50 -15.38 32.58 18.85
C ASP A 50 -16.16 31.78 19.92
N VAL A 51 -15.59 30.69 20.48
CA VAL A 51 -16.21 29.82 21.49
C VAL A 51 -15.25 29.56 22.66
N ILE A 52 -15.55 30.11 23.84
CA ILE A 52 -14.78 29.81 25.06
C ILE A 52 -15.15 28.41 25.58
N ASP A 53 -14.25 27.43 25.44
CA ASP A 53 -14.45 26.06 25.90
C ASP A 53 -13.20 25.42 26.56
N ILE A 54 -13.22 24.09 26.68
CA ILE A 54 -12.16 23.34 27.36
C ILE A 54 -10.81 23.41 26.63
N LEU A 55 -10.82 23.62 25.31
CA LEU A 55 -9.60 23.79 24.51
C LEU A 55 -8.91 25.11 24.89
N ASP A 56 -9.66 26.19 25.16
CA ASP A 56 -9.09 27.44 25.68
C ASP A 56 -8.51 27.28 27.07
N PHE A 57 -9.17 26.49 27.93
CA PHE A 57 -8.64 26.18 29.27
C PHE A 57 -7.29 25.45 29.17
N ASP A 58 -7.16 24.50 28.26
CA ASP A 58 -5.91 23.77 28.04
C ASP A 58 -4.80 24.65 27.46
N ILE A 59 -5.14 25.58 26.56
CA ILE A 59 -4.20 26.60 26.06
C ILE A 59 -3.77 27.56 27.18
N TRP A 60 -4.72 28.10 27.96
CA TRP A 60 -4.44 28.98 29.09
C TRP A 60 -3.51 28.32 30.12
N LYS A 61 -3.75 27.04 30.40
CA LYS A 61 -2.96 26.22 31.32
C LYS A 61 -1.52 26.05 30.82
N SER A 62 -1.33 25.88 29.50
CA SER A 62 -0.01 25.76 28.88
C SER A 62 0.82 27.06 28.91
N LEU A 63 0.17 28.21 29.08
CA LEU A 63 0.79 29.54 29.06
C LEU A 63 1.25 30.03 30.45
N GLN A 64 0.95 29.29 31.52
CA GLN A 64 1.35 29.69 32.88
C GLN A 64 2.85 29.49 33.13
N PRO A 65 3.54 30.44 33.78
CA PRO A 65 4.97 30.33 34.02
C PRO A 65 5.27 29.19 35.01
N LEU A 66 6.20 28.30 34.64
CA LEU A 66 6.69 27.23 35.52
C LEU A 66 7.36 27.82 36.78
N PRO A 67 7.16 27.21 37.96
CA PRO A 67 7.84 27.64 39.19
C PRO A 67 9.35 27.43 39.05
N THR A 68 10.17 28.28 39.63
CA THR A 68 11.64 28.09 39.60
C THR A 68 12.06 26.87 40.41
N PHE A 69 13.25 26.29 40.16
CA PHE A 69 13.77 25.15 40.94
C PHE A 69 13.65 25.35 42.46
N LYS A 70 13.98 26.57 42.90
CA LYS A 70 13.95 26.94 44.31
C LYS A 70 12.53 27.00 44.90
N GLU A 71 11.55 27.34 44.08
CA GLU A 71 10.14 27.38 44.47
C GLU A 71 9.53 25.97 44.43
N TRP A 72 9.92 25.17 43.44
CA TRP A 72 9.51 23.78 43.29
C TRP A 72 10.06 22.89 44.41
N ILE A 73 11.37 22.91 44.72
CA ILE A 73 11.96 22.06 45.76
C ILE A 73 11.44 22.37 47.19
N LEU A 74 10.71 23.48 47.35
CA LEU A 74 10.08 23.90 48.60
C LEU A 74 8.55 23.70 48.60
N SER A 75 7.97 23.24 47.49
CA SER A 75 6.55 22.93 47.39
C SER A 75 6.28 21.50 47.85
N ASP A 76 5.00 21.19 48.07
CA ASP A 76 4.55 19.82 48.36
C ASP A 76 4.60 18.90 47.11
N GLU A 77 5.05 19.43 45.96
CA GLU A 77 5.16 18.73 44.66
C GLU A 77 6.59 18.21 44.39
N ALA A 78 7.57 18.57 45.22
CA ALA A 78 8.95 18.10 45.07
C ALA A 78 9.05 16.61 45.39
N MET A 79 9.42 15.81 44.39
CA MET A 79 9.60 14.38 44.52
C MET A 79 10.77 13.90 43.69
N ASP A 80 11.30 12.74 44.06
CA ASP A 80 12.33 12.05 43.30
C ASP A 80 11.66 11.49 42.02
N LEU A 81 11.96 12.12 40.88
CA LEU A 81 11.35 11.82 39.59
C LEU A 81 12.24 10.92 38.73
N ASN A 82 13.53 10.79 39.07
CA ASN A 82 14.47 9.94 38.35
C ASN A 82 14.79 8.61 39.08
N GLY A 83 14.33 8.45 40.33
CA GLY A 83 14.44 7.24 41.13
C GLY A 83 15.81 7.04 41.79
N ASP A 84 16.61 8.09 41.97
CA ASP A 84 17.97 8.01 42.54
C ASP A 84 18.04 8.26 44.07
N GLU A 85 16.89 8.37 44.73
CA GLU A 85 16.67 8.66 46.15
C GLU A 85 17.10 10.08 46.58
N VAL A 86 17.37 11.00 45.64
CA VAL A 86 17.79 12.37 45.89
C VAL A 86 16.93 13.35 45.11
N ILE A 87 16.29 14.31 45.80
CA ILE A 87 15.52 15.38 45.13
C ILE A 87 16.45 16.56 44.81
N ASP A 88 16.77 16.78 43.54
CA ASP A 88 17.70 17.82 43.09
C ASP A 88 17.30 18.53 41.77
N GLU A 89 18.26 19.25 41.16
CA GLU A 89 18.04 19.99 39.91
C GLU A 89 17.70 19.08 38.72
N ALA A 90 18.09 17.80 38.75
CA ALA A 90 17.77 16.82 37.72
C ALA A 90 16.29 16.42 37.78
N ASP A 91 15.73 16.23 38.97
CA ASP A 91 14.28 16.01 39.13
C ASP A 91 13.49 17.23 38.68
N TYR A 92 13.98 18.41 39.03
CA TYR A 92 13.36 19.64 38.56
C TYR A 92 13.43 19.81 37.04
N ALA A 93 14.49 19.32 36.38
CA ALA A 93 14.55 19.32 34.92
C ALA A 93 13.51 18.39 34.30
N ILE A 94 13.22 17.24 34.93
CA ILE A 94 12.14 16.31 34.55
C ILE A 94 10.76 16.94 34.83
N PHE A 95 10.59 17.61 35.97
CA PHE A 95 9.36 18.33 36.32
C PHE A 95 9.07 19.51 35.37
N ALA A 96 10.08 20.33 35.09
CA ALA A 96 9.97 21.53 34.26
C ALA A 96 9.89 21.20 32.76
N ASN A 97 10.29 20.00 32.37
CA ASN A 97 10.20 19.48 31.01
C ASN A 97 9.90 17.97 31.07
N PRO A 98 8.61 17.58 31.22
CA PRO A 98 8.21 16.19 31.39
C PRO A 98 8.33 15.43 30.08
N GLN A 99 9.55 15.04 29.74
CA GLN A 99 9.90 13.92 28.88
C GLN A 99 11.23 13.38 29.39
N PRO A 100 11.27 12.31 30.21
CA PRO A 100 12.39 11.41 30.07
C PRO A 100 12.19 10.73 28.72
N GLU A 101 13.08 11.00 27.75
CA GLU A 101 13.26 10.09 26.61
C GLU A 101 13.59 8.74 27.23
N ILE A 102 12.58 7.90 27.45
CA ILE A 102 12.78 6.51 27.83
C ILE A 102 13.71 5.94 26.75
N THR A 103 14.90 5.48 27.12
CA THR A 103 15.81 4.98 26.09
C THR A 103 15.30 3.63 25.59
N LEU A 104 15.66 3.24 24.36
CA LEU A 104 15.34 1.90 23.86
C LEU A 104 15.73 0.80 24.86
N GLN A 105 16.88 0.94 25.52
CA GLN A 105 17.35 -0.04 26.51
C GLN A 105 16.45 -0.08 27.75
N ASP A 106 16.04 1.09 28.26
CA ASP A 106 15.19 1.17 29.44
C ASP A 106 13.75 0.71 29.14
N TRP A 107 13.27 0.98 27.93
CA TRP A 107 11.98 0.47 27.45
C TRP A 107 11.99 -1.05 27.33
N LEU A 108 13.01 -1.64 26.67
CA LEU A 108 13.16 -3.10 26.50
C LEU A 108 13.22 -3.86 27.82
N GLU A 109 13.76 -3.26 28.88
CA GLU A 109 13.83 -3.84 30.22
C GLU A 109 12.58 -3.56 31.08
N GLY A 110 11.68 -2.68 30.60
CA GLY A 110 10.51 -2.22 31.30
C GLY A 110 9.23 -3.02 31.02
N PRO A 111 8.16 -2.80 31.82
CA PRO A 111 6.87 -3.48 31.66
C PRO A 111 6.07 -3.02 30.44
N LEU A 112 6.53 -1.97 29.74
CA LEU A 112 5.90 -1.38 28.55
C LEU A 112 6.42 -1.99 27.25
N ALA A 113 7.51 -2.77 27.30
CA ALA A 113 8.03 -3.51 26.16
C ALA A 113 7.06 -4.62 25.75
N GLN A 114 6.43 -4.42 24.61
CA GLN A 114 5.56 -5.40 23.96
C GLN A 114 5.73 -5.29 22.46
N ASP A 115 5.32 -6.34 21.76
CA ASP A 115 5.27 -6.41 20.31
C ASP A 115 4.09 -5.56 19.83
N TYR A 116 4.38 -4.32 19.44
CA TYR A 116 3.40 -3.33 18.99
C TYR A 116 3.14 -3.44 17.49
N ASP A 117 4.11 -3.87 16.69
CA ASP A 117 3.96 -4.02 15.24
C ASP A 117 3.48 -5.43 14.79
N LEU A 118 3.30 -6.34 15.75
CA LEU A 118 2.77 -7.70 15.62
C LEU A 118 3.66 -8.62 14.77
N ASN A 119 4.99 -8.42 14.82
CA ASN A 119 5.96 -9.19 14.06
C ASN A 119 6.55 -10.41 14.82
N ASP A 120 6.05 -10.70 16.03
CA ASP A 120 6.51 -11.71 16.99
C ASP A 120 7.88 -11.41 17.65
N PHE A 121 8.44 -10.22 17.45
CA PHE A 121 9.66 -9.74 18.09
C PHE A 121 9.38 -8.44 18.85
N VAL A 122 10.17 -8.20 19.89
CA VAL A 122 10.17 -6.93 20.62
C VAL A 122 11.51 -6.28 20.38
N ASP A 123 11.55 -5.25 19.56
CA ASP A 123 12.77 -4.60 19.13
C ASP A 123 12.63 -3.06 19.03
N HIS A 124 13.57 -2.42 18.34
CA HIS A 124 13.58 -0.97 18.16
C HIS A 124 12.35 -0.42 17.42
N VAL A 125 11.73 -1.21 16.54
CA VAL A 125 10.55 -0.82 15.77
C VAL A 125 9.36 -0.66 16.71
N ASP A 126 9.15 -1.62 17.62
CA ASP A 126 8.08 -1.54 18.63
C ASP A 126 8.24 -0.34 19.54
N PHE A 127 9.49 -0.01 19.87
CA PHE A 127 9.80 1.18 20.64
C PHE A 127 9.42 2.47 19.87
N GLU A 128 9.70 2.54 18.57
CA GLU A 128 9.27 3.68 17.74
C GLU A 128 7.73 3.78 17.65
N VAL A 129 7.03 2.65 17.52
CA VAL A 129 5.56 2.60 17.48
C VAL A 129 4.97 3.04 18.82
N TYR A 130 5.52 2.55 19.94
CA TYR A 130 5.14 2.98 21.29
C TYR A 130 5.26 4.51 21.45
N LEU A 131 6.39 5.09 21.02
CA LEU A 131 6.59 6.54 21.09
C LEU A 131 5.55 7.31 20.28
N TRP A 132 5.10 6.78 19.14
CA TRP A 132 4.02 7.40 18.38
C TRP A 132 2.68 7.28 19.11
N ILE A 133 2.32 6.12 19.62
CA ILE A 133 1.04 5.89 20.33
C ILE A 133 0.89 6.83 21.54
N GLU A 134 1.98 7.06 22.28
CA GLU A 134 2.00 7.97 23.43
C GLU A 134 2.12 9.45 23.04
N SER A 135 2.28 9.76 21.75
CA SER A 135 2.42 11.13 21.28
C SER A 135 1.07 11.87 21.24
N PRO A 136 1.06 13.21 21.41
CA PRO A 136 -0.15 14.02 21.28
C PRO A 136 -0.79 13.99 19.89
N ASP A 137 -0.02 13.61 18.86
CA ASP A 137 -0.47 13.56 17.47
C ASP A 137 -1.17 12.23 17.12
N ALA A 138 -1.14 11.25 18.03
CA ALA A 138 -1.81 9.97 17.84
C ALA A 138 -3.33 10.13 17.92
N SER A 139 -4.04 9.48 16.99
CA SER A 139 -5.50 9.47 16.95
C SER A 139 -5.99 8.09 16.49
N ASP A 140 -7.21 7.74 16.92
CA ASP A 140 -7.94 6.56 16.44
C ASP A 140 -8.44 6.90 15.03
N VAL A 141 -7.67 6.47 14.02
CA VAL A 141 -7.90 6.79 12.61
C VAL A 141 -8.95 5.87 12.00
N ASN A 142 -9.03 4.63 12.49
CA ASN A 142 -9.91 3.60 11.94
C ASN A 142 -11.28 3.52 12.65
N GLU A 143 -11.47 4.33 13.71
CA GLU A 143 -12.67 4.43 14.55
C GLU A 143 -13.04 3.11 15.29
N ASP A 144 -12.05 2.27 15.61
CA ASP A 144 -12.27 0.99 16.31
C ASP A 144 -12.24 1.11 17.84
N GLY A 145 -11.89 2.28 18.36
CA GLY A 145 -11.84 2.61 19.78
C GLY A 145 -10.50 2.32 20.46
N ALA A 146 -9.48 1.91 19.71
CA ALA A 146 -8.09 1.81 20.16
C ALA A 146 -7.21 2.80 19.38
N ILE A 147 -6.05 3.16 19.96
CA ILE A 147 -4.97 3.83 19.23
C ILE A 147 -3.83 2.84 19.20
N ASP A 148 -3.56 2.26 18.04
CA ASP A 148 -2.57 1.21 17.87
C ASP A 148 -1.78 1.31 16.55
N TYR A 149 -1.01 0.26 16.25
CA TYR A 149 -0.18 0.20 15.05
C TYR A 149 -0.99 0.26 13.74
N THR A 150 -2.24 -0.18 13.76
CA THR A 150 -3.18 -0.08 12.63
C THR A 150 -3.47 1.37 12.31
N ASP A 151 -3.69 2.21 13.33
CA ASP A 151 -3.91 3.65 13.18
C ASP A 151 -2.68 4.36 12.63
N LEU A 152 -1.49 4.03 13.15
CA LEU A 152 -0.22 4.54 12.63
C LEU A 152 -0.07 4.19 11.15
N THR A 153 -0.35 2.94 10.80
CA THR A 153 -0.24 2.45 9.42
C THR A 153 -1.25 3.14 8.51
N GLU A 154 -2.50 3.29 8.95
CA GLU A 154 -3.54 3.97 8.20
C GLU A 154 -3.22 5.46 8.03
N PHE A 155 -2.78 6.13 9.10
CA PHE A 155 -2.30 7.50 9.06
C PHE A 155 -1.20 7.67 8.01
N LEU A 156 -0.14 6.88 8.08
CA LEU A 156 1.04 7.06 7.21
C LEU A 156 0.81 6.66 5.75
N LEU A 157 -0.15 5.77 5.48
CA LEU A 157 -0.48 5.33 4.13
C LEU A 157 -1.58 6.18 3.48
N THR A 158 -2.48 6.79 4.28
CA THR A 158 -3.72 7.39 3.76
C THR A 158 -3.93 8.88 4.08
N SER A 159 -3.29 9.43 5.11
CA SER A 159 -3.49 10.84 5.50
C SER A 159 -2.62 11.79 4.69
N GLY A 160 -3.16 12.88 4.13
CA GLY A 160 -2.40 13.92 3.44
C GLY A 160 -3.07 14.46 2.17
N ASP A 161 -2.72 15.69 1.78
CA ASP A 161 -3.26 16.32 0.58
C ASP A 161 -2.77 15.63 -0.70
N THR A 162 -3.73 15.27 -1.56
CA THR A 162 -3.41 14.66 -2.86
C THR A 162 -3.24 15.76 -3.91
N ALA A 163 -2.00 15.94 -4.37
CA ALA A 163 -1.72 16.77 -5.52
C ALA A 163 -1.90 15.96 -6.82
N ALA A 164 -2.53 16.57 -7.83
CA ALA A 164 -2.54 16.01 -9.17
C ALA A 164 -1.16 16.18 -9.81
N GLY A 165 -0.43 15.08 -10.01
CA GLY A 165 0.87 15.10 -10.68
C GLY A 165 0.73 15.57 -12.13
N THR A 166 1.51 16.58 -12.53
CA THR A 166 1.51 17.10 -13.92
C THR A 166 2.73 16.62 -14.73
N GLY A 167 3.38 15.52 -14.31
CA GLY A 167 4.62 14.99 -14.89
C GLY A 167 4.61 13.47 -15.08
N THR A 168 5.74 12.90 -15.52
CA THR A 168 6.01 11.45 -15.48
C THR A 168 5.99 10.98 -14.03
N SER A 169 5.30 9.87 -13.75
CA SER A 169 5.25 9.27 -12.40
C SER A 169 6.66 9.09 -11.85
N PRO A 170 6.99 9.63 -10.66
CA PRO A 170 8.32 9.46 -10.06
C PRO A 170 8.57 8.02 -9.60
N ILE A 171 7.53 7.18 -9.61
CA ILE A 171 7.57 5.78 -9.25
C ILE A 171 7.10 4.87 -10.38
N VAL A 172 7.75 3.71 -10.48
CA VAL A 172 7.56 2.67 -11.47
C VAL A 172 7.42 1.32 -10.75
N ILE A 173 6.54 0.47 -11.27
CA ILE A 173 6.42 -0.94 -10.88
C ILE A 173 6.80 -1.83 -12.06
N ASP A 174 7.61 -2.85 -11.83
CA ASP A 174 8.04 -3.79 -12.88
C ASP A 174 8.18 -5.22 -12.34
N PHE A 175 8.40 -6.17 -13.25
CA PHE A 175 8.65 -7.59 -12.96
C PHE A 175 10.13 -7.96 -12.92
N ASP A 176 11.08 -7.01 -13.00
CA ASP A 176 12.52 -7.34 -13.05
C ASP A 176 13.18 -7.14 -11.67
N PRO A 177 13.65 -8.22 -11.01
CA PRO A 177 14.40 -8.09 -9.76
C PRO A 177 15.88 -7.67 -9.96
N ALA A 178 16.41 -7.62 -11.20
CA ALA A 178 17.81 -7.33 -11.48
C ALA A 178 18.08 -5.85 -11.83
N ASP A 179 19.13 -5.27 -11.24
CA ASP A 179 19.51 -3.88 -11.49
C ASP A 179 19.87 -3.62 -12.97
N GLY A 180 19.16 -2.67 -13.61
CA GLY A 180 19.55 -2.09 -14.90
C GLY A 180 18.51 -2.14 -16.03
N ASP A 181 17.33 -2.70 -15.80
CA ASP A 181 16.21 -2.82 -16.74
C ASP A 181 14.90 -2.49 -16.00
N GLN A 182 14.42 -1.25 -16.11
CA GLN A 182 13.21 -0.76 -15.42
C GLN A 182 12.02 -0.69 -16.39
N GLU A 183 11.89 -1.66 -17.31
CA GLU A 183 10.91 -1.58 -18.41
C GLU A 183 9.98 -2.80 -18.49
N ARG A 184 10.09 -3.80 -17.60
CA ARG A 184 9.26 -5.01 -17.69
C ARG A 184 7.87 -4.82 -17.07
N ARG A 185 6.92 -4.37 -17.90
CA ARG A 185 5.51 -4.13 -17.49
C ARG A 185 4.55 -5.29 -17.73
N LEU A 186 5.02 -6.41 -18.26
CA LEU A 186 4.18 -7.54 -18.67
C LEU A 186 4.74 -8.87 -18.15
N GLY A 187 3.93 -9.58 -17.36
CA GLY A 187 4.16 -10.94 -16.89
C GLY A 187 3.29 -11.89 -17.70
N GLY A 188 3.90 -12.87 -18.38
CA GLY A 188 3.18 -13.85 -19.19
C GLY A 188 3.01 -15.20 -18.49
N ASN A 189 2.28 -16.12 -19.12
CA ASN A 189 2.07 -17.50 -18.67
C ASN A 189 1.49 -17.60 -17.24
N ALA A 190 0.50 -16.76 -16.92
CA ALA A 190 -0.24 -16.83 -15.67
C ALA A 190 -0.99 -18.16 -15.55
N ARG A 191 -0.76 -18.85 -14.43
CA ARG A 191 -1.40 -20.11 -14.05
C ARG A 191 -1.69 -20.10 -12.55
N PRO A 192 -2.74 -20.78 -12.05
CA PRO A 192 -3.04 -20.81 -10.62
C PRO A 192 -1.82 -21.19 -9.77
N ASP A 193 -1.72 -20.60 -8.59
CA ASP A 193 -0.62 -20.69 -7.62
C ASP A 193 0.71 -20.09 -8.06
N ARG A 194 0.83 -19.61 -9.29
CA ARG A 194 2.04 -18.92 -9.76
C ARG A 194 2.23 -17.59 -9.05
N GLU A 195 3.45 -17.31 -8.60
CA GLU A 195 3.82 -16.04 -7.97
C GLU A 195 4.61 -15.16 -8.95
N TYR A 196 4.31 -13.87 -8.96
CA TYR A 196 5.05 -12.84 -9.68
C TYR A 196 5.69 -11.89 -8.68
N SER A 197 6.99 -11.68 -8.79
CA SER A 197 7.71 -10.65 -8.03
C SER A 197 7.50 -9.29 -8.70
N LEU A 198 7.14 -8.28 -7.92
CA LEU A 198 6.96 -6.90 -8.36
C LEU A 198 7.95 -6.02 -7.60
N GLN A 199 8.75 -5.24 -8.32
CA GLN A 199 9.71 -4.30 -7.73
C GLN A 199 9.22 -2.85 -7.88
N PHE A 200 9.49 -2.03 -6.87
CA PHE A 200 9.16 -0.60 -6.86
C PHE A 200 10.42 0.23 -7.07
N ASN A 201 10.42 1.05 -8.11
CA ASN A 201 11.57 1.85 -8.51
C ASN A 201 11.20 3.32 -8.55
N ILE A 202 12.03 4.17 -7.95
CA ILE A 202 11.85 5.62 -7.93
C ILE A 202 12.95 6.36 -8.66
N THR A 203 12.62 7.53 -9.21
CA THR A 203 13.57 8.38 -9.91
C THR A 203 13.56 9.81 -9.36
N ASP A 204 14.76 10.31 -9.04
CA ASP A 204 15.02 11.73 -8.70
C ASP A 204 14.13 12.26 -7.55
N VAL A 205 13.97 11.48 -6.47
CA VAL A 205 13.20 11.93 -5.30
C VAL A 205 14.02 12.87 -4.41
N PRO A 206 13.36 13.83 -3.73
CA PRO A 206 14.01 14.67 -2.72
C PRO A 206 14.48 13.86 -1.51
N GLU A 207 15.11 14.54 -0.55
CA GLU A 207 15.50 13.92 0.72
C GLU A 207 14.27 13.55 1.55
N ILE A 208 14.07 12.24 1.74
CA ILE A 208 12.91 11.63 2.38
C ILE A 208 13.34 10.73 3.54
N LYS A 209 12.45 10.61 4.53
CA LYS A 209 12.55 9.68 5.66
C LYS A 209 11.49 8.58 5.62
N GLY A 210 10.69 8.55 4.56
CA GLY A 210 9.68 7.52 4.34
C GLY A 210 8.98 7.66 2.99
N TRP A 211 8.37 6.58 2.55
CA TRP A 211 7.61 6.51 1.31
C TRP A 211 6.42 5.55 1.48
N SER A 212 5.40 5.71 0.65
CA SER A 212 4.28 4.76 0.59
C SER A 212 3.72 4.66 -0.82
N VAL A 213 3.14 3.50 -1.16
CA VAL A 213 2.38 3.28 -2.40
C VAL A 213 1.06 2.62 -2.07
N THR A 214 0.04 2.97 -2.85
CA THR A 214 -1.24 2.24 -2.87
C THR A 214 -1.39 1.57 -4.22
N LEU A 215 -1.64 0.27 -4.18
CA LEU A 215 -1.83 -0.60 -5.33
C LEU A 215 -3.29 -1.01 -5.44
N ASN A 216 -3.83 -0.94 -6.65
CA ASN A 216 -5.10 -1.58 -7.00
C ASN A 216 -4.84 -2.85 -7.80
N TYR A 217 -5.58 -3.91 -7.48
CA TYR A 217 -5.55 -5.18 -8.20
C TYR A 217 -6.91 -5.87 -8.11
N ASP A 218 -7.16 -6.88 -8.96
CA ASP A 218 -8.38 -7.68 -8.89
C ASP A 218 -8.22 -8.82 -7.85
N PRO A 219 -8.87 -8.75 -6.67
CA PRO A 219 -8.75 -9.77 -5.63
C PRO A 219 -9.43 -11.10 -5.99
N ALA A 220 -10.17 -11.17 -7.10
CA ALA A 220 -10.70 -12.43 -7.63
C ALA A 220 -9.68 -13.19 -8.48
N GLN A 221 -8.64 -12.50 -8.97
CA GLN A 221 -7.62 -13.07 -9.87
C GLN A 221 -6.23 -13.13 -9.24
N LEU A 222 -5.92 -12.23 -8.31
CA LEU A 222 -4.63 -12.15 -7.64
C LEU A 222 -4.79 -12.08 -6.12
N GLU A 223 -3.78 -12.60 -5.42
CA GLU A 223 -3.63 -12.50 -3.97
C GLU A 223 -2.24 -11.97 -3.63
N PHE A 224 -2.15 -10.94 -2.79
CA PHE A 224 -0.88 -10.53 -2.22
C PHE A 224 -0.33 -11.58 -1.26
N VAL A 225 0.92 -11.99 -1.45
CA VAL A 225 1.60 -12.93 -0.55
C VAL A 225 2.09 -12.17 0.67
N GLY A 226 1.33 -12.20 1.77
CA GLY A 226 1.57 -11.37 2.98
C GLY A 226 3.03 -11.20 3.45
N ARG A 227 3.79 -12.30 3.49
CA ARG A 227 5.20 -12.30 3.96
C ARG A 227 6.24 -11.98 2.88
N SER A 228 5.80 -11.53 1.71
CA SER A 228 6.69 -11.27 0.57
C SER A 228 7.22 -9.85 0.50
N PHE A 229 6.67 -8.92 1.31
CA PHE A 229 7.12 -7.53 1.29
C PHE A 229 8.56 -7.44 1.82
N GLN A 230 9.46 -6.96 0.97
CA GLN A 230 10.88 -6.79 1.28
C GLN A 230 11.30 -5.36 0.95
N LEU A 231 11.86 -4.67 1.94
CA LEU A 231 12.46 -3.35 1.76
C LEU A 231 13.91 -3.49 1.29
N THR A 232 14.37 -2.52 0.50
CA THR A 232 15.80 -2.34 0.25
C THR A 232 16.45 -1.51 1.36
N ASP A 233 17.78 -1.44 1.35
CA ASP A 233 18.54 -0.59 2.28
C ASP A 233 18.48 0.91 1.93
N PHE A 234 17.60 1.34 1.01
CA PHE A 234 17.50 2.75 0.59
C PHE A 234 17.23 3.68 1.78
N ILE A 235 16.29 3.31 2.66
CA ILE A 235 16.11 3.93 3.98
C ILE A 235 16.42 2.86 5.01
N THR A 236 17.63 2.91 5.57
CA THR A 236 18.11 1.89 6.51
C THR A 236 17.32 1.93 7.81
N GLY A 237 16.77 0.79 8.23
CA GLY A 237 16.05 0.67 9.51
C GLY A 237 14.68 1.34 9.52
N GLY A 238 14.07 1.58 8.35
CA GLY A 238 12.70 2.06 8.28
C GLY A 238 11.70 0.99 8.76
N LEU A 239 10.69 1.41 9.51
CA LEU A 239 9.52 0.62 9.89
C LEU A 239 8.75 0.23 8.62
N PRO A 240 8.58 -1.07 8.30
CA PRO A 240 7.72 -1.48 7.19
C PRO A 240 6.26 -1.17 7.51
N LEU A 241 5.52 -0.67 6.53
CA LEU A 241 4.09 -0.37 6.62
C LEU A 241 3.33 -1.27 5.66
N LEU A 242 2.25 -1.91 6.13
CA LEU A 242 1.45 -2.83 5.33
C LEU A 242 -0.04 -2.72 5.68
N ARG A 243 -0.87 -2.45 4.67
CA ARG A 243 -2.33 -2.43 4.77
C ARG A 243 -2.95 -3.11 3.56
N ASN A 244 -3.77 -4.13 3.75
CA ASN A 244 -4.35 -4.90 2.65
C ASN A 244 -5.87 -5.12 2.81
N PRO A 245 -6.71 -4.07 2.76
CA PRO A 245 -8.12 -4.26 2.50
C PRO A 245 -8.33 -4.95 1.14
N SER A 246 -9.43 -5.69 0.99
CA SER A 246 -9.70 -6.48 -0.23
C SER A 246 -9.61 -5.63 -1.50
N GLY A 247 -8.61 -5.90 -2.36
CA GLY A 247 -8.42 -5.26 -3.67
C GLY A 247 -7.61 -3.95 -3.67
N GLU A 248 -7.16 -3.48 -2.50
CA GLU A 248 -6.28 -2.32 -2.37
C GLU A 248 -5.14 -2.65 -1.38
N LEU A 249 -3.90 -2.56 -1.84
CA LEU A 249 -2.71 -2.86 -1.04
C LEU A 249 -1.89 -1.59 -0.85
N GLY A 250 -1.85 -1.08 0.38
CA GLY A 250 -0.94 -0.04 0.83
C GLY A 250 0.33 -0.64 1.41
N ILE A 251 1.50 -0.24 0.88
CA ILE A 251 2.80 -0.62 1.45
C ILE A 251 3.71 0.60 1.56
N GLY A 252 4.73 0.54 2.41
CA GLY A 252 5.69 1.61 2.51
C GLY A 252 6.71 1.40 3.60
N THR A 253 7.42 2.48 3.93
CA THR A 253 8.27 2.55 5.10
C THR A 253 8.36 3.96 5.64
N THR A 254 8.66 4.09 6.93
CA THR A 254 9.02 5.37 7.53
C THR A 254 10.09 5.17 8.60
N VAL A 255 10.86 6.22 8.84
CA VAL A 255 11.63 6.40 10.07
C VAL A 255 10.85 7.33 10.98
N LEU A 256 10.58 6.92 12.22
CA LEU A 256 9.88 7.76 13.19
C LEU A 256 10.87 8.58 14.03
N THR A 257 12.04 8.00 14.35
CA THR A 257 13.05 8.66 15.19
C THR A 257 14.43 8.72 14.53
N GLY A 258 15.22 9.74 14.90
CA GLY A 258 16.59 9.92 14.38
C GLY A 258 16.70 10.72 13.07
N ASN A 259 17.90 10.70 12.48
CA ASN A 259 18.29 11.53 11.33
C ASN A 259 18.55 10.69 10.05
N VAL A 260 17.90 9.53 9.93
CA VAL A 260 18.07 8.68 8.74
C VAL A 260 17.17 9.21 7.62
N SER A 261 17.79 9.48 6.48
CA SER A 261 17.14 9.99 5.27
C SER A 261 17.86 9.50 4.02
N ALA A 262 17.16 9.54 2.88
CA ALA A 262 17.70 9.16 1.58
C ALA A 262 17.13 10.04 0.46
N SER A 263 17.85 10.20 -0.65
CA SER A 263 17.42 10.95 -1.84
C SER A 263 17.94 10.31 -3.12
N GLY A 264 17.35 10.65 -4.27
CA GLY A 264 17.82 10.25 -5.60
C GLY A 264 16.99 9.14 -6.25
N THR A 265 17.66 8.24 -6.99
CA THR A 265 17.03 7.16 -7.76
C THR A 265 17.43 5.83 -7.13
N ALA A 266 16.46 4.97 -6.82
CA ALA A 266 16.70 3.69 -6.17
C ALA A 266 15.52 2.72 -6.36
N SER A 267 15.80 1.43 -6.11
CA SER A 267 14.77 0.44 -5.81
C SER A 267 14.36 0.58 -4.35
N LEU A 268 13.06 0.59 -4.09
CA LEU A 268 12.47 0.77 -2.76
C LEU A 268 12.18 -0.55 -2.05
N GLY A 269 11.85 -1.58 -2.83
CA GLY A 269 11.49 -2.89 -2.30
C GLY A 269 10.78 -3.76 -3.34
N SER A 270 10.30 -4.90 -2.89
CA SER A 270 9.52 -5.83 -3.70
C SER A 270 8.39 -6.50 -2.93
N ILE A 271 7.40 -6.98 -3.66
CA ILE A 271 6.31 -7.84 -3.17
C ILE A 271 6.13 -9.02 -4.12
N LYS A 272 5.33 -10.01 -3.71
CA LYS A 272 4.84 -11.07 -4.59
C LYS A 272 3.32 -11.08 -4.67
N MET A 273 2.83 -11.28 -5.89
CA MET A 273 1.42 -11.50 -6.20
C MET A 273 1.21 -12.93 -6.70
N ARG A 274 0.32 -13.68 -6.07
CA ARG A 274 -0.06 -15.03 -6.47
C ARG A 274 -1.29 -15.01 -7.37
N VAL A 275 -1.27 -15.79 -8.44
CA VAL A 275 -2.41 -16.02 -9.34
C VAL A 275 -3.39 -17.00 -8.70
N LEU A 276 -4.67 -16.62 -8.66
CA LEU A 276 -5.76 -17.44 -8.13
C LEU A 276 -6.40 -18.30 -9.22
N ASP A 277 -7.14 -19.35 -8.81
CA ASP A 277 -7.91 -20.23 -9.70
C ASP A 277 -8.89 -19.49 -10.63
N GLY A 278 -9.32 -18.27 -10.24
CA GLY A 278 -10.28 -17.44 -10.97
C GLY A 278 -9.69 -16.58 -12.09
N PHE A 279 -8.38 -16.66 -12.34
CA PHE A 279 -7.68 -15.85 -13.34
C PHE A 279 -8.19 -16.12 -14.77
N THR A 280 -8.42 -15.07 -15.56
CA THR A 280 -8.82 -15.21 -16.97
C THR A 280 -8.21 -14.13 -17.87
N GLY A 281 -7.49 -14.54 -18.91
CA GLY A 281 -6.93 -13.62 -19.91
C GLY A 281 -5.81 -12.77 -19.32
N SER A 282 -6.14 -11.59 -18.81
CA SER A 282 -5.16 -10.69 -18.21
C SER A 282 -5.77 -9.85 -17.09
N THR A 283 -4.93 -9.44 -16.14
CA THR A 283 -5.28 -8.52 -15.05
C THR A 283 -4.14 -7.53 -14.82
N ASP A 284 -4.49 -6.35 -14.34
CA ASP A 284 -3.52 -5.30 -14.05
C ASP A 284 -3.27 -5.18 -12.54
N VAL A 285 -2.07 -4.74 -12.20
CA VAL A 285 -1.71 -4.18 -10.89
C VAL A 285 -1.25 -2.75 -11.14
N GLU A 286 -1.92 -1.79 -10.50
CA GLU A 286 -1.69 -0.36 -10.73
C GLU A 286 -1.28 0.34 -9.44
N ILE A 287 -0.17 1.07 -9.46
CA ILE A 287 0.08 2.10 -8.44
C ILE A 287 -0.83 3.29 -8.75
N VAL A 288 -1.75 3.58 -7.85
CA VAL A 288 -2.71 4.69 -7.96
C VAL A 288 -2.34 5.90 -7.12
N ARG A 289 -1.48 5.70 -6.11
CA ARG A 289 -1.06 6.73 -5.17
C ARG A 289 0.37 6.49 -4.71
N PHE A 290 1.14 7.56 -4.62
CA PHE A 290 2.51 7.56 -4.12
C PHE A 290 2.66 8.65 -3.05
N GLY A 291 3.13 8.28 -1.87
CA GLY A 291 3.38 9.16 -0.74
C GLY A 291 4.86 9.32 -0.47
N LEU A 292 5.28 10.55 -0.17
CA LEU A 292 6.63 10.88 0.28
C LEU A 292 6.58 11.56 1.64
N ARG A 293 7.44 11.13 2.57
CA ARG A 293 7.67 11.80 3.84
C ARG A 293 8.99 12.54 3.78
N LEU A 294 8.92 13.86 3.65
CA LEU A 294 10.10 14.73 3.59
C LEU A 294 10.79 14.80 4.96
N VAL A 295 12.09 15.12 4.98
CA VAL A 295 12.82 15.40 6.23
C VAL A 295 12.32 16.69 6.88
N GLU A 296 12.12 17.72 6.06
CA GLU A 296 11.52 19.00 6.45
C GLU A 296 10.16 19.16 5.76
N GLY A 297 9.09 19.28 6.55
CA GLY A 297 7.71 19.46 6.06
C GLY A 297 6.81 18.23 6.23
N ASP A 298 5.57 18.39 5.79
CA ASP A 298 4.52 17.37 5.91
C ASP A 298 4.65 16.25 4.86
N GLN A 299 3.94 15.15 5.06
CA GLN A 299 3.78 14.11 4.04
C GLN A 299 3.03 14.66 2.82
N THR A 300 3.52 14.32 1.63
CA THR A 300 2.89 14.70 0.36
C THR A 300 2.42 13.47 -0.39
N PHE A 301 1.22 13.54 -0.99
CA PHE A 301 0.70 12.47 -1.83
C PHE A 301 0.48 12.94 -3.26
N GLU A 302 0.86 12.07 -4.19
CA GLU A 302 0.63 12.25 -5.62
C GLU A 302 -0.26 11.12 -6.14
N SER A 303 -1.27 11.50 -6.93
CA SER A 303 -1.95 10.52 -7.78
C SER A 303 -1.02 10.14 -8.92
N VAL A 304 -0.73 8.85 -9.04
CA VAL A 304 0.12 8.28 -10.09
C VAL A 304 -0.64 7.20 -10.83
N SER A 305 -0.15 6.82 -12.01
CA SER A 305 -0.65 5.65 -12.75
C SER A 305 0.56 4.94 -13.32
N SER A 306 0.94 3.85 -12.66
CA SER A 306 2.03 2.98 -13.09
C SER A 306 1.52 1.55 -13.05
N ILE A 307 1.38 0.95 -14.22
CA ILE A 307 0.66 -0.31 -14.42
C ILE A 307 1.64 -1.42 -14.82
N VAL A 308 1.44 -2.59 -14.24
CA VAL A 308 1.93 -3.86 -14.78
C VAL A 308 0.74 -4.76 -15.11
N THR A 309 0.87 -5.54 -16.18
CA THR A 309 -0.15 -6.49 -16.61
C THR A 309 0.38 -7.92 -16.41
N ILE A 310 -0.43 -8.78 -15.80
CA ILE A 310 -0.22 -10.23 -15.75
C ILE A 310 -1.18 -10.86 -16.76
N SER A 311 -0.69 -11.76 -17.61
CA SER A 311 -1.44 -12.41 -18.69
C SER A 311 -1.22 -13.92 -18.69
N ASP A 312 -2.27 -14.70 -19.00
CA ASP A 312 -2.19 -16.14 -19.25
C ASP A 312 -1.58 -16.47 -20.62
N GLU A 313 -1.42 -15.47 -21.49
CA GLU A 313 -0.74 -15.65 -22.77
C GLU A 313 0.73 -16.01 -22.55
N VAL A 314 1.15 -17.10 -23.21
CA VAL A 314 2.56 -17.42 -23.40
C VAL A 314 3.07 -16.48 -24.49
N LEU A 315 3.62 -15.35 -24.08
CA LEU A 315 4.18 -14.35 -25.00
C LEU A 315 5.52 -14.86 -25.52
N GLY A 316 5.58 -15.11 -26.84
CA GLY A 316 6.77 -15.64 -27.50
C GLY A 316 6.96 -17.14 -27.30
N THR A 317 8.12 -17.65 -27.70
CA THR A 317 8.53 -19.02 -27.35
C THR A 317 9.48 -18.87 -26.16
N PRO A 318 9.13 -19.32 -24.94
CA PRO A 318 10.03 -19.26 -23.80
C PRO A 318 11.36 -19.92 -24.14
N PRO A 319 12.49 -19.39 -23.61
CA PRO A 319 13.77 -20.06 -23.77
C PRO A 319 13.60 -21.48 -23.23
N ALA A 320 14.14 -22.48 -23.92
CA ALA A 320 14.06 -23.83 -23.40
C ALA A 320 14.79 -23.87 -22.05
N GLY A 321 14.10 -24.29 -20.99
CA GLY A 321 14.63 -24.25 -19.63
C GLY A 321 14.02 -23.19 -18.70
N ASP A 322 13.17 -22.30 -19.21
CA ASP A 322 12.29 -21.43 -18.40
C ASP A 322 11.09 -22.26 -17.94
N PHE A 323 11.25 -22.94 -16.81
CA PHE A 323 10.31 -23.92 -16.27
C PHE A 323 9.27 -23.29 -15.33
N ASP A 324 9.63 -22.21 -14.64
CA ASP A 324 8.65 -21.45 -13.86
C ASP A 324 7.81 -20.51 -14.75
N GLY A 325 8.29 -20.22 -15.96
CA GLY A 325 7.63 -19.48 -17.02
C GLY A 325 7.86 -17.97 -16.93
N ASP A 326 8.82 -17.51 -16.14
CA ASP A 326 9.09 -16.09 -15.85
C ASP A 326 9.83 -15.38 -16.98
N GLY A 327 10.07 -16.03 -18.11
CA GLY A 327 10.70 -15.45 -19.29
C GLY A 327 12.22 -15.29 -19.18
N VAL A 328 12.81 -15.73 -18.07
CA VAL A 328 14.25 -15.83 -17.80
C VAL A 328 14.57 -17.30 -17.57
N VAL A 329 15.85 -17.68 -17.71
CA VAL A 329 16.33 -18.99 -17.27
C VAL A 329 17.35 -18.77 -16.18
N ASP A 330 17.01 -19.08 -14.94
CA ASP A 330 17.85 -18.79 -13.78
C ASP A 330 17.82 -19.86 -12.67
N PHE A 331 18.13 -19.48 -11.43
CA PHE A 331 18.25 -20.42 -10.31
C PHE A 331 16.92 -21.04 -9.87
N PRO A 332 15.82 -20.29 -9.73
CA PRO A 332 14.47 -20.84 -9.68
C PRO A 332 14.23 -22.00 -10.65
N ASP A 333 14.50 -21.82 -11.93
CA ASP A 333 14.35 -22.89 -12.93
C ASP A 333 15.28 -24.08 -12.67
N PHE A 334 16.51 -23.81 -12.23
CA PHE A 334 17.45 -24.87 -11.87
C PHE A 334 16.92 -25.76 -10.74
N PHE A 335 16.23 -25.19 -9.74
CA PHE A 335 15.65 -25.98 -8.66
C PHE A 335 14.48 -26.83 -9.13
N LEU A 336 13.60 -26.28 -9.98
CA LEU A 336 12.53 -27.05 -10.62
C LEU A 336 13.08 -28.19 -11.47
N PHE A 337 14.11 -27.91 -12.25
CA PHE A 337 14.83 -28.91 -13.04
C PHE A 337 15.46 -30.00 -12.16
N ALA A 338 16.10 -29.62 -11.06
CA ALA A 338 16.75 -30.55 -10.14
C ALA A 338 15.74 -31.48 -9.46
N ASP A 339 14.56 -30.99 -9.12
CA ASP A 339 13.47 -31.80 -8.56
C ASP A 339 12.91 -32.81 -9.58
N ALA A 340 12.95 -32.45 -10.86
CA ALA A 340 12.57 -33.32 -11.97
C ALA A 340 13.68 -34.28 -12.42
N PHE A 341 14.89 -34.21 -11.86
CA PHE A 341 16.02 -35.04 -12.27
C PHE A 341 15.72 -36.53 -12.04
N TRP A 342 16.08 -37.39 -13.00
CA TRP A 342 15.70 -38.81 -13.07
C TRP A 342 14.21 -39.13 -13.27
N THR A 343 13.38 -38.14 -13.58
CA THR A 343 11.97 -38.38 -13.92
C THR A 343 11.79 -38.61 -15.43
N THR A 344 10.55 -38.90 -15.82
CA THR A 344 10.10 -39.02 -17.22
C THR A 344 9.20 -37.84 -17.59
N SER A 345 9.42 -36.67 -16.97
CA SER A 345 8.59 -35.50 -17.23
C SER A 345 8.94 -34.89 -18.58
N GLU A 346 7.96 -34.81 -19.47
CA GLU A 346 8.13 -34.25 -20.82
C GLU A 346 8.47 -32.76 -20.80
N GLU A 347 8.03 -32.04 -19.76
CA GLU A 347 8.33 -30.61 -19.56
C GLU A 347 9.82 -30.34 -19.33
N PHE A 348 10.51 -31.25 -18.63
CA PHE A 348 11.92 -31.09 -18.24
C PHE A 348 12.87 -31.92 -19.12
N ASP A 349 12.35 -32.77 -20.01
CA ASP A 349 13.10 -33.56 -21.00
C ASP A 349 13.40 -32.71 -22.25
N LEU A 350 14.33 -31.77 -22.10
CA LEU A 350 14.76 -30.85 -23.16
C LEU A 350 15.43 -31.56 -24.35
N SER A 351 15.99 -32.76 -24.13
CA SER A 351 16.65 -33.58 -25.14
C SER A 351 15.69 -34.50 -25.91
N GLY A 352 14.50 -34.74 -25.35
CA GLY A 352 13.42 -35.54 -25.95
C GLY A 352 13.70 -37.04 -25.96
N ASP A 353 14.49 -37.55 -25.02
CA ASP A 353 14.88 -38.97 -24.97
C ASP A 353 14.14 -39.80 -23.91
N GLY A 354 13.14 -39.18 -23.28
CA GLY A 354 12.18 -39.79 -22.38
C GLY A 354 12.59 -39.77 -20.91
N PHE A 355 13.72 -39.14 -20.57
CA PHE A 355 14.23 -39.03 -19.21
C PHE A 355 14.87 -37.66 -18.99
N VAL A 356 14.64 -37.09 -17.80
CA VAL A 356 15.32 -35.87 -17.35
C VAL A 356 16.66 -36.26 -16.75
N ASP A 357 17.76 -35.97 -17.43
CA ASP A 357 19.11 -36.29 -16.99
C ASP A 357 20.15 -35.22 -17.36
N PHE A 358 21.44 -35.58 -17.26
CA PHE A 358 22.53 -34.65 -17.52
C PHE A 358 22.53 -34.08 -18.96
N ARG A 359 21.90 -34.75 -19.93
CA ARG A 359 21.75 -34.25 -21.30
C ARG A 359 20.84 -33.03 -21.32
N ASP A 360 19.72 -33.09 -20.60
CA ASP A 360 18.81 -31.95 -20.43
C ASP A 360 19.48 -30.85 -19.64
N PHE A 361 20.30 -31.18 -18.64
CA PHE A 361 21.06 -30.19 -17.87
C PHE A 361 22.02 -29.37 -18.76
N PHE A 362 22.69 -30.00 -19.73
CA PHE A 362 23.55 -29.25 -20.65
C PHE A 362 22.76 -28.33 -21.57
N ILE A 363 21.57 -28.75 -21.99
CA ILE A 363 20.67 -27.90 -22.79
C ILE A 363 20.18 -26.73 -21.93
N PHE A 364 19.69 -26.99 -20.72
CA PHE A 364 19.31 -25.98 -19.74
C PHE A 364 20.44 -24.96 -19.48
N ALA A 365 21.67 -25.44 -19.26
CA ALA A 365 22.82 -24.58 -19.00
C ALA A 365 23.19 -23.68 -20.21
N ASP A 366 22.91 -24.11 -21.44
CA ASP A 366 23.11 -23.28 -22.65
C ASP A 366 22.09 -22.12 -22.72
N PHE A 367 20.92 -22.29 -22.08
CA PHE A 367 19.89 -21.25 -21.96
C PHE A 367 20.01 -20.42 -20.68
N PHE A 368 20.81 -20.83 -19.69
CA PHE A 368 20.97 -20.11 -18.43
C PHE A 368 21.43 -18.66 -18.64
N GLY A 369 20.69 -17.72 -18.08
CA GLY A 369 20.88 -16.28 -18.26
C GLY A 369 20.36 -15.72 -19.59
N GLN A 370 19.73 -16.52 -20.44
CA GLN A 370 18.96 -16.00 -21.58
C GLN A 370 17.63 -15.43 -21.10
N GLN A 371 17.20 -14.35 -21.75
CA GLN A 371 15.94 -13.66 -21.47
C GLN A 371 15.15 -13.51 -22.77
N GLN A 372 13.83 -13.59 -22.69
CA GLN A 372 12.96 -13.36 -23.85
C GLN A 372 12.98 -11.87 -24.30
N PRO A 373 13.46 -11.55 -25.53
CA PRO A 373 13.49 -10.18 -26.03
C PRO A 373 12.11 -9.59 -26.37
N LEU A 374 11.07 -10.43 -26.44
CA LEU A 374 9.72 -10.01 -26.84
C LEU A 374 9.02 -9.18 -25.76
N PHE A 375 9.21 -9.50 -24.47
CA PHE A 375 8.65 -8.74 -23.35
C PHE A 375 9.18 -7.30 -23.33
N LYS A 376 10.47 -7.10 -23.61
CA LYS A 376 11.09 -5.77 -23.68
C LYS A 376 10.54 -4.94 -24.84
N LEU A 377 10.35 -5.53 -26.03
CA LEU A 377 9.78 -4.81 -27.18
C LEU A 377 8.29 -4.50 -27.02
N MET A 378 7.50 -5.40 -26.41
CA MET A 378 6.07 -5.16 -26.15
C MET A 378 5.86 -4.18 -25.00
N ALA A 379 6.64 -4.27 -23.93
CA ALA A 379 6.59 -3.31 -22.84
C ALA A 379 7.08 -1.92 -23.29
N LEU A 380 8.11 -1.82 -24.14
CA LEU A 380 8.51 -0.57 -24.77
C LEU A 380 7.41 -0.02 -25.71
N ALA A 381 6.66 -0.87 -26.42
CA ALA A 381 5.53 -0.42 -27.24
C ALA A 381 4.34 0.07 -26.38
N GLN A 382 4.13 -0.52 -25.20
CA GLN A 382 3.08 -0.10 -24.27
C GLN A 382 3.48 1.19 -23.51
N ASP A 383 4.75 1.33 -23.11
CA ASP A 383 5.27 2.47 -22.35
C ASP A 383 5.58 3.69 -23.23
N VAL A 384 6.19 3.49 -24.42
CA VAL A 384 6.53 4.59 -25.35
C VAL A 384 5.36 4.98 -26.24
N LEU A 385 4.44 4.07 -26.56
CA LEU A 385 3.34 4.32 -27.52
C LEU A 385 1.93 4.14 -26.94
N GLY A 386 1.76 3.61 -25.72
CA GLY A 386 0.44 3.41 -25.10
C GLY A 386 -0.47 2.47 -25.90
N LEU A 387 0.10 1.49 -26.61
CA LEU A 387 -0.66 0.64 -27.54
C LEU A 387 -1.04 -0.69 -26.88
N PRO A 388 -2.31 -1.13 -27.00
CA PRO A 388 -2.73 -2.44 -26.53
C PRO A 388 -2.18 -3.54 -27.43
N VAL A 389 -1.99 -4.73 -26.87
CA VAL A 389 -1.42 -5.89 -27.57
C VAL A 389 -2.47 -6.87 -28.09
N GLN A 390 -3.73 -6.76 -27.63
CA GLN A 390 -4.85 -7.56 -28.10
C GLN A 390 -6.15 -6.76 -28.18
N VAL A 391 -7.14 -7.34 -28.85
CA VAL A 391 -8.51 -6.79 -28.87
C VAL A 391 -9.17 -7.08 -27.53
N GLN A 392 -9.63 -6.04 -26.84
CA GLN A 392 -10.29 -6.21 -25.55
C GLN A 392 -11.52 -5.30 -25.45
N LEU A 393 -12.61 -5.83 -24.89
CA LEU A 393 -13.77 -5.03 -24.47
C LEU A 393 -13.78 -4.99 -22.95
N GLU A 394 -13.59 -3.82 -22.36
CA GLU A 394 -13.56 -3.67 -20.91
C GLU A 394 -14.96 -3.55 -20.31
N GLN A 395 -15.04 -3.70 -18.99
CA GLN A 395 -16.27 -3.49 -18.26
C GLN A 395 -16.68 -2.01 -18.36
N ASN A 396 -17.95 -1.76 -18.66
CA ASN A 396 -18.47 -0.40 -18.72
C ASN A 396 -18.43 0.24 -17.34
N TYR A 397 -18.15 1.55 -17.27
CA TYR A 397 -18.24 2.30 -16.02
C TYR A 397 -19.05 3.59 -16.17
N PRO A 398 -19.92 3.88 -15.18
CA PRO A 398 -20.29 3.02 -14.05
C PRO A 398 -21.08 1.75 -14.48
N ASN A 399 -21.04 0.67 -13.70
CA ASN A 399 -21.92 -0.49 -13.86
C ASN A 399 -22.36 -1.00 -12.48
N PRO A 400 -23.64 -0.85 -12.09
CA PRO A 400 -24.76 -0.31 -12.87
C PRO A 400 -24.63 1.19 -13.22
N PHE A 401 -25.30 1.64 -14.30
CA PHE A 401 -25.39 3.06 -14.69
C PHE A 401 -26.85 3.54 -14.79
N ASN A 402 -27.11 4.84 -14.60
CA ASN A 402 -28.48 5.38 -14.59
C ASN A 402 -28.81 6.16 -15.88
N SER A 403 -27.89 7.00 -16.36
CA SER A 403 -28.14 7.92 -17.48
C SER A 403 -27.11 7.84 -18.60
N GLN A 404 -25.87 7.50 -18.26
CA GLN A 404 -24.77 7.35 -19.20
C GLN A 404 -23.71 6.40 -18.64
N THR A 405 -23.09 5.62 -19.53
CA THR A 405 -21.91 4.82 -19.22
C THR A 405 -20.88 4.97 -20.33
N VAL A 406 -19.61 4.81 -19.97
CA VAL A 406 -18.50 4.65 -20.92
C VAL A 406 -18.22 3.16 -21.10
N ILE A 407 -17.97 2.75 -22.34
CA ILE A 407 -17.57 1.40 -22.73
C ILE A 407 -16.16 1.52 -23.32
N PRO A 408 -15.11 1.17 -22.57
CA PRO A 408 -13.75 1.16 -23.08
C PRO A 408 -13.48 -0.10 -23.91
N PHE A 409 -12.63 0.04 -24.92
CA PHE A 409 -12.11 -1.10 -25.67
C PHE A 409 -10.73 -0.78 -26.24
N ALA A 410 -9.96 -1.82 -26.50
CA ALA A 410 -8.60 -1.72 -26.99
C ALA A 410 -8.45 -2.48 -28.32
N VAL A 411 -7.63 -1.97 -29.25
CA VAL A 411 -7.29 -2.66 -30.51
C VAL A 411 -5.80 -2.55 -30.81
N PRO A 412 -5.11 -3.65 -31.18
CA PRO A 412 -3.64 -3.67 -31.29
C PRO A 412 -3.11 -3.13 -32.62
N GLY A 413 -3.99 -2.96 -33.60
CA GLY A 413 -3.68 -2.49 -34.93
C GLY A 413 -4.83 -1.69 -35.53
N PRO A 414 -4.61 -0.96 -36.63
CA PRO A 414 -5.69 -0.39 -37.43
C PRO A 414 -6.75 -1.45 -37.73
N SER A 415 -8.00 -1.19 -37.33
CA SER A 415 -9.05 -2.19 -37.37
C SER A 415 -10.42 -1.59 -37.66
N GLN A 416 -11.27 -2.34 -38.35
CA GLN A 416 -12.67 -1.98 -38.53
C GLN A 416 -13.48 -2.49 -37.33
N VAL A 417 -13.99 -1.57 -36.51
CA VAL A 417 -14.70 -1.86 -35.27
C VAL A 417 -16.21 -1.66 -35.42
N ARG A 418 -16.98 -2.60 -34.88
CA ARG A 418 -18.43 -2.52 -34.70
C ARG A 418 -18.77 -2.82 -33.25
N LEU A 419 -19.42 -1.87 -32.57
CA LEU A 419 -19.85 -1.99 -31.19
C LEU A 419 -21.37 -1.86 -31.14
N ARG A 420 -22.04 -2.90 -30.68
CA ARG A 420 -23.50 -2.96 -30.65
C ARG A 420 -24.01 -3.38 -29.29
N ILE A 421 -25.12 -2.77 -28.89
CA ILE A 421 -25.83 -3.06 -27.66
C ILE A 421 -27.04 -3.92 -27.98
N PHE A 422 -27.22 -5.00 -27.23
CA PHE A 422 -28.32 -5.94 -27.35
C PHE A 422 -29.09 -6.05 -26.05
N ASP A 423 -30.38 -6.31 -26.13
CA ASP A 423 -31.18 -6.76 -24.99
C ASP A 423 -30.95 -8.25 -24.69
N VAL A 424 -31.54 -8.75 -23.60
CA VAL A 424 -31.46 -10.17 -23.20
C VAL A 424 -32.13 -11.13 -24.20
N LEU A 425 -32.95 -10.62 -25.13
CA LEU A 425 -33.58 -11.41 -26.19
C LEU A 425 -32.72 -11.42 -27.47
N GLY A 426 -31.55 -10.76 -27.46
CA GLY A 426 -30.65 -10.65 -28.59
C GLY A 426 -31.11 -9.64 -29.65
N GLN A 427 -32.08 -8.78 -29.33
CA GLN A 427 -32.50 -7.70 -30.22
C GLN A 427 -31.49 -6.56 -30.12
N GLN A 428 -31.07 -6.04 -31.27
CA GLN A 428 -30.19 -4.87 -31.30
C GLN A 428 -30.95 -3.65 -30.78
N VAL A 429 -30.40 -3.04 -29.75
CA VAL A 429 -30.93 -1.84 -29.10
C VAL A 429 -30.30 -0.58 -29.66
N ARG A 430 -28.97 -0.61 -29.83
CA ARG A 430 -28.20 0.56 -30.26
C ARG A 430 -26.97 0.12 -31.05
N ALA A 431 -26.71 0.79 -32.17
CA ALA A 431 -25.41 0.73 -32.84
C ALA A 431 -24.53 1.90 -32.37
N LEU A 432 -23.33 1.58 -31.92
CA LEU A 432 -22.33 2.53 -31.42
C LEU A 432 -21.02 2.35 -32.20
N ASP A 433 -21.14 2.11 -33.51
CA ASP A 433 -20.05 1.70 -34.40
C ASP A 433 -19.04 2.86 -34.61
N PRO A 434 -17.81 2.78 -34.07
CA PRO A 434 -16.79 3.81 -34.23
C PRO A 434 -16.20 3.84 -35.65
N GLY A 435 -16.32 2.72 -36.38
CA GLY A 435 -15.81 2.60 -37.74
C GLY A 435 -14.36 2.12 -37.76
N LEU A 436 -13.54 2.66 -38.67
CA LEU A 436 -12.12 2.38 -38.75
C LEU A 436 -11.39 3.16 -37.64
N VAL A 437 -10.70 2.45 -36.76
CA VAL A 437 -9.92 3.04 -35.68
C VAL A 437 -8.46 2.59 -35.77
N GLY A 438 -7.54 3.45 -35.33
CA GLY A 438 -6.12 3.10 -35.22
C GLY A 438 -5.86 2.21 -34.00
N ALA A 439 -4.65 1.65 -33.93
CA ALA A 439 -4.17 0.98 -32.72
C ALA A 439 -4.27 1.93 -31.51
N GLY A 440 -4.69 1.41 -30.35
CA GLY A 440 -4.82 2.20 -29.14
C GLY A 440 -6.07 1.87 -28.32
N PHE A 441 -6.23 2.61 -27.24
CA PHE A 441 -7.41 2.56 -26.36
C PHE A 441 -8.49 3.53 -26.85
N HIS A 442 -9.73 3.06 -26.85
CA HIS A 442 -10.88 3.79 -27.36
C HIS A 442 -12.02 3.74 -26.36
N ARG A 443 -12.90 4.75 -26.40
CA ARG A 443 -14.03 4.88 -25.49
C ARG A 443 -15.28 5.27 -26.26
N VAL A 444 -16.38 4.59 -25.97
CA VAL A 444 -17.68 4.92 -26.56
C VAL A 444 -18.72 5.07 -25.46
N SER A 445 -19.48 6.16 -25.51
CA SER A 445 -20.53 6.43 -24.54
C SER A 445 -21.87 5.88 -25.00
N TRP A 446 -22.62 5.30 -24.06
CA TRP A 446 -24.02 4.95 -24.23
C TRP A 446 -24.88 5.66 -23.18
N ASN A 447 -25.98 6.27 -23.61
CA ASN A 447 -26.87 7.08 -22.76
C ASN A 447 -28.20 6.40 -22.45
N GLY A 448 -28.25 5.06 -22.51
CA GLY A 448 -29.49 4.31 -22.25
C GLY A 448 -30.60 4.58 -23.26
N ARG A 449 -30.26 4.94 -24.51
CA ARG A 449 -31.24 5.15 -25.60
C ARG A 449 -31.02 4.19 -26.76
N ASN A 450 -32.10 3.87 -27.47
CA ASN A 450 -32.07 3.07 -28.69
C ASN A 450 -31.69 3.91 -29.92
N ASP A 451 -31.68 3.30 -31.11
CA ASP A 451 -31.38 3.98 -32.38
C ASP A 451 -32.37 5.14 -32.70
N ASP A 452 -33.63 5.04 -32.26
CA ASP A 452 -34.67 6.09 -32.39
C ASP A 452 -34.58 7.20 -31.33
N GLN A 453 -33.51 7.23 -30.53
CA GLN A 453 -33.28 8.14 -29.40
C GLN A 453 -34.31 8.04 -28.25
N GLN A 454 -35.05 6.95 -28.17
CA GLN A 454 -35.97 6.67 -27.07
C GLN A 454 -35.22 6.01 -25.92
N ALA A 455 -35.54 6.40 -24.68
CA ALA A 455 -34.98 5.75 -23.49
C ALA A 455 -35.41 4.28 -23.44
N VAL A 456 -34.48 3.40 -23.08
CA VAL A 456 -34.76 1.98 -22.88
C VAL A 456 -35.02 1.68 -21.41
N ALA A 457 -35.65 0.55 -21.12
CA ALA A 457 -35.99 0.19 -19.74
C ALA A 457 -34.74 -0.14 -18.92
N ALA A 458 -34.79 0.09 -17.60
CA ALA A 458 -33.80 -0.45 -16.68
C ALA A 458 -33.72 -1.99 -16.82
N GLY A 459 -32.51 -2.54 -16.76
CA GLY A 459 -32.28 -3.96 -16.99
C GLY A 459 -30.87 -4.29 -17.48
N VAL A 460 -30.70 -5.56 -17.84
CA VAL A 460 -29.43 -6.10 -18.34
C VAL A 460 -29.36 -5.96 -19.86
N TYR A 461 -28.21 -5.51 -20.35
CA TYR A 461 -27.87 -5.41 -21.75
C TYR A 461 -26.53 -6.09 -22.03
N ILE A 462 -26.25 -6.38 -23.29
CA ILE A 462 -25.00 -6.99 -23.74
C ILE A 462 -24.34 -6.04 -24.74
N ALA A 463 -23.14 -5.56 -24.42
CA ALA A 463 -22.25 -4.97 -25.41
C ALA A 463 -21.56 -6.10 -26.16
N ARG A 464 -21.52 -5.99 -27.49
CA ARG A 464 -20.75 -6.85 -28.37
C ARG A 464 -19.84 -6.00 -29.22
N LEU A 465 -18.54 -6.21 -29.05
CA LEU A 465 -17.48 -5.64 -29.87
C LEU A 465 -17.12 -6.67 -30.94
N GLN A 466 -17.08 -6.24 -32.19
CA GLN A 466 -16.56 -7.02 -33.31
C GLN A 466 -15.47 -6.22 -33.99
N VAL A 467 -14.27 -6.79 -34.03
CA VAL A 467 -13.07 -6.17 -34.60
C VAL A 467 -12.60 -7.01 -35.76
N LEU A 468 -12.50 -6.39 -36.93
CA LEU A 468 -11.89 -6.99 -38.11
C LEU A 468 -10.51 -6.35 -38.31
N GLY A 469 -9.46 -7.13 -38.08
CA GLY A 469 -8.07 -6.73 -38.28
C GLY A 469 -7.67 -6.69 -39.76
N ASP A 470 -6.57 -6.00 -40.06
CA ASP A 470 -6.02 -5.88 -41.41
C ASP A 470 -5.51 -7.23 -41.98
N ASP A 471 -5.20 -8.19 -41.11
CA ASP A 471 -4.86 -9.58 -41.42
C ASP A 471 -6.08 -10.46 -41.76
N GLY A 472 -7.29 -9.92 -41.60
CA GLY A 472 -8.56 -10.61 -41.84
C GLY A 472 -9.08 -11.39 -40.63
N GLU A 473 -8.42 -11.31 -39.47
CA GLU A 473 -8.93 -11.91 -38.24
C GLU A 473 -10.16 -11.14 -37.74
N ASN A 474 -11.18 -11.89 -37.31
CA ASN A 474 -12.42 -11.33 -36.80
C ASN A 474 -12.63 -11.75 -35.34
N VAL A 475 -12.28 -10.86 -34.43
CA VAL A 475 -12.42 -11.06 -32.98
C VAL A 475 -13.77 -10.54 -32.52
N VAL A 476 -14.43 -11.27 -31.61
CA VAL A 476 -15.71 -10.89 -31.03
C VAL A 476 -15.64 -10.98 -29.51
N GLU A 477 -15.78 -9.84 -28.86
CA GLU A 477 -15.83 -9.71 -27.40
C GLU A 477 -17.23 -9.30 -26.94
N VAL A 478 -17.62 -9.76 -25.74
CA VAL A 478 -18.92 -9.42 -25.15
C VAL A 478 -18.79 -9.02 -23.68
N ARG A 479 -19.57 -8.02 -23.26
CA ARG A 479 -19.64 -7.60 -21.85
C ARG A 479 -21.08 -7.31 -21.45
N LYS A 480 -21.40 -7.65 -20.20
CA LYS A 480 -22.70 -7.37 -19.59
C LYS A 480 -22.72 -5.92 -19.11
N LEU A 481 -23.83 -5.22 -19.37
CA LEU A 481 -24.12 -3.87 -18.90
C LEU A 481 -25.39 -3.91 -18.04
N THR A 482 -25.44 -3.13 -16.96
CA THR A 482 -26.63 -3.02 -16.10
C THR A 482 -27.11 -1.57 -16.06
N LEU A 483 -28.29 -1.30 -16.61
CA LEU A 483 -28.96 0.00 -16.52
C LEU A 483 -29.91 -0.01 -15.32
N ALA A 484 -29.70 0.90 -14.37
CA ALA A 484 -30.56 1.14 -13.21
C ALA A 484 -31.53 2.31 -13.46
N GLU A 485 -32.57 2.42 -12.63
CA GLU A 485 -33.63 3.45 -12.75
C GLU A 485 -33.15 4.87 -12.42
#